data_AF-A0A952IAY9-F1
#
_entry.id   AF-A0A952IAY9-F1
#
_cell.length_a   1.000
_cell.length_b   1.000
_cell.length_c   1.000
_cell.angle_alpha   90.00
_cell.angle_beta   90.00
_cell.angle_gamma   90.00
#
_symmetry.space_group_name_H-M   'P 1'
#
loop_
_entity.id
_entity.type
_entity.pdbx_description
1 polymer ?
#
loop_
_entity_poly.entity_id
_entity_poly.type
_entity_poly.pdbx_seq_one_letter_code
_entity_poly.pdbx_strand_id
1 'polypeptide(L)'
;MKKLLCCLLSSGFILLFLISCQEERATAIYDVPEEFEPYVEKFKEEALKRGVVLEINNLIVSFEDISDVEFRCGLCAQIPEDPTYQKRIKINPDVSCWGEFSGQSKEALMFHELGHCILGRLEHKNDTLPNGDFASIMNSSDLYLFIKSVCYPINNDLTKCKDDLYKRNYYLDELFNVNTPAPDWSK
;
A
#
# COMPACT_ATOMS: atom_id res chain seq x y z
N MET A 1 -22.97 -37.22 -41.57
CA MET A 1 -23.55 -38.54 -41.23
C MET A 1 -22.59 -39.66 -41.63
N LYS A 2 -22.03 -40.40 -40.68
CA LYS A 2 -21.74 -41.85 -40.76
C LYS A 2 -21.50 -42.36 -39.32
N LYS A 3 -21.81 -43.63 -39.07
CA LYS A 3 -22.23 -44.12 -37.75
C LYS A 3 -21.07 -44.48 -36.82
N LEU A 4 -21.36 -44.39 -35.52
CA LEU A 4 -20.69 -45.13 -34.44
C LEU A 4 -20.45 -46.59 -34.82
N LEU A 5 -19.31 -47.13 -34.39
CA LEU A 5 -19.22 -48.52 -33.94
C LEU A 5 -18.42 -48.56 -32.64
N CYS A 6 -19.06 -49.06 -31.58
CA CYS A 6 -18.47 -49.20 -30.25
C CYS A 6 -18.07 -50.65 -30.03
N CYS A 7 -16.84 -50.92 -29.57
CA CYS A 7 -16.49 -52.20 -28.94
C CYS A 7 -15.26 -52.09 -28.02
N LEU A 8 -15.54 -52.26 -26.73
CA LEU A 8 -14.79 -53.13 -25.79
C LEU A 8 -13.30 -52.85 -25.49
N LEU A 9 -13.11 -52.18 -24.35
CA LEU A 9 -12.34 -52.69 -23.20
C LEU A 9 -11.09 -53.54 -23.50
N SER A 10 -9.91 -52.90 -23.38
CA SER A 10 -8.69 -53.57 -22.90
C SER A 10 -7.92 -52.64 -21.96
N SER A 11 -7.34 -53.20 -20.91
CA SER A 11 -6.77 -52.45 -19.78
C SER A 11 -5.46 -51.78 -20.17
N GLY A 12 -5.50 -50.47 -20.45
CA GLY A 12 -4.33 -49.63 -20.70
C GLY A 12 -4.23 -48.53 -19.63
N PHE A 13 -3.14 -48.53 -18.86
CA PHE A 13 -2.88 -47.56 -17.80
C PHE A 13 -2.63 -46.18 -18.44
N ILE A 14 -3.65 -45.32 -18.48
CA ILE A 14 -3.52 -43.96 -19.01
C ILE A 14 -2.63 -43.17 -18.04
N LEU A 15 -1.36 -43.05 -18.39
CA LEU A 15 -0.40 -42.21 -17.69
C LEU A 15 -0.77 -40.75 -17.96
N LEU A 16 -1.64 -40.20 -17.11
CA LEU A 16 -1.96 -38.78 -17.07
C LEU A 16 -0.67 -38.02 -16.73
N PHE A 17 0.00 -37.53 -17.77
CA PHE A 17 1.06 -36.55 -17.62
C PHE A 17 0.46 -35.30 -16.96
N LEU A 18 0.72 -35.16 -15.67
CA LEU A 18 0.48 -33.92 -14.94
C LEU A 18 1.45 -32.89 -15.50
N ILE A 19 1.03 -32.19 -16.54
CA ILE A 19 1.70 -30.97 -17.03
C ILE A 19 1.49 -29.92 -15.95
N SER A 20 2.36 -29.94 -14.94
CA SER A 20 2.50 -28.85 -13.99
C SER A 20 3.01 -27.66 -14.78
N CYS A 21 2.10 -26.77 -15.16
CA CYS A 21 2.46 -25.45 -15.63
C CYS A 21 3.02 -24.72 -14.41
N GLN A 22 4.35 -24.80 -14.22
CA GLN A 22 5.03 -23.86 -13.35
C GLN A 22 4.89 -22.50 -14.01
N GLU A 23 4.05 -21.65 -13.44
CA GLU A 23 4.00 -20.24 -13.79
C GLU A 23 5.42 -19.70 -13.54
N GLU A 24 6.09 -19.25 -14.60
CA GLU A 24 7.41 -18.64 -14.47
C GLU A 24 7.24 -17.39 -13.61
N ARG A 25 7.64 -17.47 -12.34
CA ARG A 25 7.70 -16.30 -11.45
C ARG A 25 8.59 -15.27 -12.12
N ALA A 26 7.95 -14.24 -12.69
CA ALA A 26 8.65 -13.12 -13.30
C ALA A 26 9.68 -12.58 -12.31
N THR A 27 10.91 -12.38 -12.77
CA THR A 27 12.00 -11.85 -11.95
C THR A 27 11.52 -10.59 -11.23
N ALA A 28 11.73 -10.51 -9.92
CA ALA A 28 11.44 -9.31 -9.15
C ALA A 28 12.15 -8.09 -9.75
N ILE A 29 11.38 -7.04 -10.04
CA ILE A 29 11.89 -5.76 -10.56
C ILE A 29 11.76 -4.71 -9.47
N TYR A 30 12.83 -3.97 -9.28
CA TYR A 30 12.84 -2.70 -8.55
C TYR A 30 12.98 -1.56 -9.57
N ASP A 31 11.96 -0.71 -9.68
CA ASP A 31 11.90 0.42 -10.62
C ASP A 31 11.11 1.56 -9.95
N VAL A 32 11.82 2.38 -9.19
CA VAL A 32 11.28 3.49 -8.41
C VAL A 32 11.87 4.79 -8.96
N PRO A 33 11.06 5.68 -9.57
CA PRO A 33 11.54 6.99 -10.02
C PRO A 33 12.17 7.82 -8.90
N GLU A 34 13.17 8.63 -9.25
CA GLU A 34 14.02 9.39 -8.31
C GLU A 34 13.22 10.26 -7.32
N GLU A 35 12.04 10.76 -7.69
CA GLU A 35 11.20 11.56 -6.79
C GLU A 35 10.48 10.75 -5.69
N PHE A 36 10.35 9.44 -5.85
CA PHE A 36 9.74 8.54 -4.86
C PHE A 36 10.78 7.88 -3.95
N GLU A 37 12.01 7.69 -4.43
CA GLU A 37 13.12 7.07 -3.68
C GLU A 37 13.35 7.66 -2.28
N PRO A 38 13.36 8.99 -2.06
CA PRO A 38 13.52 9.56 -0.72
C PRO A 38 12.45 9.10 0.28
N TYR A 39 11.25 8.75 -0.18
CA TYR A 39 10.19 8.24 0.69
C TYR A 39 10.32 6.73 0.94
N VAL A 40 10.79 5.95 -0.05
CA VAL A 40 11.04 4.51 0.11
C VAL A 40 12.20 4.26 1.08
N GLU A 41 13.32 5.00 0.95
CA GLU A 41 14.43 4.89 1.90
C GLU A 41 14.04 5.39 3.29
N LYS A 42 13.32 6.51 3.40
CA LYS A 42 12.81 6.99 4.70
C LYS A 42 11.84 6.01 5.35
N PHE A 43 11.06 5.26 4.58
CA PHE A 43 10.20 4.20 5.09
C PHE A 43 11.02 3.06 5.70
N LYS A 44 12.08 2.61 5.02
CA LYS A 44 13.04 1.61 5.53
C LYS A 44 13.75 2.10 6.79
N GLU A 45 14.16 3.35 6.84
CA GLU A 45 14.76 3.96 8.05
C GLU A 45 13.79 4.01 9.23
N GLU A 46 12.54 4.43 9.03
CA GLU A 46 11.53 4.51 10.09
C GLU A 46 11.05 3.12 10.56
N ALA A 47 11.06 2.12 9.68
CA ALA A 47 10.86 0.72 10.02
C ALA A 47 12.00 0.19 10.90
N LEU A 48 13.26 0.46 10.51
CA LEU A 48 14.45 0.01 11.23
C LEU A 48 14.53 0.62 12.64
N LYS A 49 14.16 1.89 12.81
CA LYS A 49 14.03 2.56 14.13
C LYS A 49 13.04 1.84 15.06
N ARG A 50 12.10 1.06 14.52
CA ARG A 50 11.08 0.27 15.24
C ARG A 50 11.39 -1.23 15.27
N GLY A 51 12.60 -1.63 14.86
CA GLY A 51 13.05 -3.02 14.85
C GLY A 51 12.53 -3.85 13.67
N VAL A 52 11.92 -3.22 12.66
CA VAL A 52 11.43 -3.89 11.45
C VAL A 52 12.47 -3.72 10.34
N VAL A 53 13.13 -4.82 9.97
CA VAL A 53 14.09 -4.84 8.85
C VAL A 53 13.32 -5.13 7.56
N LEU A 54 13.41 -4.22 6.58
CA LEU A 54 12.70 -4.30 5.31
C LEU A 54 13.66 -4.40 4.13
N GLU A 55 13.56 -5.49 3.38
CA GLU A 55 14.16 -5.64 2.05
C GLU A 55 13.10 -5.34 0.99
N ILE A 56 13.32 -4.28 0.20
CA ILE A 56 12.41 -3.85 -0.86
C ILE A 56 13.17 -3.90 -2.18
N ASN A 57 13.01 -5.00 -2.91
CA ASN A 57 13.69 -5.28 -4.19
C ASN A 57 12.72 -5.69 -5.32
N ASN A 58 11.42 -5.58 -5.04
CA ASN A 58 10.31 -5.99 -5.91
C ASN A 58 9.20 -4.94 -5.94
N LEU A 59 9.58 -3.65 -5.99
CA LEU A 59 8.67 -2.52 -6.01
C LEU A 59 8.81 -1.74 -7.31
N ILE A 60 7.68 -1.47 -7.97
CA ILE A 60 7.59 -0.49 -9.05
C ILE A 60 6.69 0.65 -8.57
N VAL A 61 7.10 1.90 -8.79
CA VAL A 61 6.25 3.08 -8.54
C VAL A 61 6.07 3.86 -9.85
N SER A 62 4.83 4.19 -10.19
CA SER A 62 4.48 4.93 -11.41
C SER A 62 3.52 6.08 -11.13
N PHE A 63 3.63 7.16 -11.92
CA PHE A 63 2.49 8.05 -12.10
C PHE A 63 1.51 7.42 -13.08
N GLU A 64 0.25 7.33 -12.68
CA GLU A 64 -0.84 6.92 -13.55
C GLU A 64 -2.08 7.75 -13.21
N ASP A 65 -2.86 8.12 -14.22
CA ASP A 65 -4.18 8.68 -13.98
C ASP A 65 -5.09 7.54 -13.47
N ILE A 66 -5.45 7.66 -12.19
CA ILE A 66 -6.34 6.74 -11.48
C ILE A 66 -7.64 7.43 -11.05
N SER A 67 -7.96 8.60 -11.62
CA SER A 67 -9.12 9.42 -11.25
C SER A 67 -10.47 8.73 -11.51
N ASP A 68 -10.55 7.90 -12.55
CA ASP A 68 -11.71 7.03 -12.86
C ASP A 68 -12.02 5.99 -11.75
N VAL A 69 -11.08 5.77 -10.81
CA VAL A 69 -11.23 4.85 -9.68
C VAL A 69 -11.33 5.62 -8.37
N GLU A 70 -12.52 6.12 -8.08
CA GLU A 70 -12.93 6.63 -6.76
C GLU A 70 -12.07 7.77 -6.18
N PHE A 71 -11.60 8.71 -7.02
CA PHE A 71 -10.84 9.91 -6.59
C PHE A 71 -9.59 9.61 -5.72
N ARG A 72 -8.89 8.52 -6.01
CA ARG A 72 -7.71 8.12 -5.24
C ARG A 72 -6.46 8.91 -5.65
N CYS A 73 -5.65 9.32 -4.68
CA CYS A 73 -4.32 9.90 -4.92
C CYS A 73 -3.20 8.84 -5.00
N GLY A 74 -3.45 7.63 -4.49
CA GLY A 74 -2.56 6.49 -4.57
C GLY A 74 -3.32 5.17 -4.70
N LEU A 75 -2.64 4.14 -5.20
CA LEU A 75 -3.14 2.78 -5.24
C LEU A 75 -1.98 1.77 -5.27
N CYS A 76 -1.81 1.02 -4.18
CA CYS A 76 -1.10 -0.25 -4.19
C CYS A 76 -1.92 -1.31 -4.93
N ALA A 77 -1.39 -1.79 -6.05
CA ALA A 77 -1.91 -2.96 -6.77
C ALA A 77 -1.14 -4.21 -6.32
N GLN A 78 -1.64 -4.88 -5.27
CA GLN A 78 -1.11 -6.14 -4.75
C GLN A 78 -2.07 -7.32 -4.99
N ILE A 79 -1.50 -8.50 -5.25
CA ILE A 79 -2.15 -9.81 -5.13
C ILE A 79 -1.60 -10.46 -3.84
N PRO A 80 -2.40 -11.17 -3.02
CA PRO A 80 -2.10 -11.32 -1.59
C PRO A 80 -0.86 -12.13 -1.20
N GLU A 81 -0.39 -11.84 0.02
CA GLU A 81 0.39 -12.69 0.95
C GLU A 81 1.81 -13.16 0.59
N ASP A 82 2.16 -13.44 -0.66
CA ASP A 82 3.52 -13.88 -1.00
C ASP A 82 4.47 -12.67 -1.23
N PRO A 83 5.48 -12.46 -0.36
CA PRO A 83 6.37 -11.30 -0.43
C PRO A 83 7.28 -11.27 -1.67
N THR A 84 7.29 -12.34 -2.48
CA THR A 84 8.03 -12.44 -3.74
C THR A 84 7.28 -11.92 -4.96
N TYR A 85 5.97 -11.65 -4.87
CA TYR A 85 5.22 -11.03 -5.98
C TYR A 85 5.70 -9.61 -6.28
N GLN A 86 5.59 -9.19 -7.54
CA GLN A 86 5.85 -7.83 -7.96
C GLN A 86 4.84 -6.87 -7.32
N LYS A 87 5.32 -5.94 -6.49
CA LYS A 87 4.51 -4.85 -5.91
C LYS A 87 4.48 -3.67 -6.87
N ARG A 88 3.35 -2.99 -6.95
CA ARG A 88 3.14 -1.81 -7.80
C ARG A 88 2.37 -0.75 -7.04
N ILE A 89 2.92 0.45 -6.91
CA ILE A 89 2.23 1.62 -6.39
C ILE A 89 2.00 2.59 -7.55
N LYS A 90 0.74 2.98 -7.73
CA LYS A 90 0.34 4.02 -8.68
C LYS A 90 0.05 5.29 -7.91
N ILE A 91 0.61 6.42 -8.33
CA ILE A 91 0.37 7.74 -7.74
C ILE A 91 -0.35 8.61 -8.77
N ASN A 92 -1.37 9.35 -8.34
CA ASN A 92 -2.06 10.29 -9.18
C ASN A 92 -1.25 11.60 -9.30
N PRO A 93 -0.80 12.01 -10.51
CA PRO A 93 -0.01 13.22 -10.71
C PRO A 93 -0.82 14.53 -10.62
N ASP A 94 -2.15 14.46 -10.49
CA ASP A 94 -3.02 15.64 -10.44
C ASP A 94 -2.59 16.65 -9.35
N VAL A 95 -2.88 17.94 -9.58
CA VAL A 95 -2.56 19.04 -8.65
C VAL A 95 -3.21 18.89 -7.28
N SER A 96 -4.43 18.34 -7.23
CA SER A 96 -5.14 18.01 -5.98
C SER A 96 -4.56 16.78 -5.27
N CYS A 97 -3.68 16.04 -5.95
CA CYS A 97 -2.87 14.94 -5.44
C CYS A 97 -1.38 15.34 -5.41
N TRP A 98 -0.49 14.61 -6.10
CA TRP A 98 0.95 14.79 -5.94
C TRP A 98 1.48 16.17 -6.34
N GLY A 99 0.80 16.90 -7.23
CA GLY A 99 1.32 18.16 -7.78
C GLY A 99 1.61 19.23 -6.72
N GLU A 100 0.67 19.48 -5.81
CA GLU A 100 0.77 20.56 -4.79
C GLU A 100 1.03 20.05 -3.36
N PHE A 101 1.14 18.74 -3.15
CA PHE A 101 1.39 18.18 -1.81
C PHE A 101 2.73 18.62 -1.20
N SER A 102 2.67 18.98 0.10
CA SER A 102 3.86 19.21 0.93
C SER A 102 4.72 17.94 1.04
N GLY A 103 5.98 18.07 1.45
CA GLY A 103 6.85 16.89 1.67
C GLY A 103 6.28 15.91 2.72
N GLN A 104 5.56 16.41 3.72
CA GLN A 104 4.86 15.61 4.73
C GLN A 104 3.64 14.90 4.15
N SER A 105 2.87 15.61 3.31
CA SER A 105 1.73 15.08 2.57
C SER A 105 2.14 13.95 1.61
N LYS A 106 3.27 14.11 0.91
CA LYS A 106 3.88 13.10 0.03
C LYS A 106 4.41 11.91 0.81
N GLU A 107 5.10 12.15 1.93
CA GLU A 107 5.54 11.09 2.84
C GLU A 107 4.36 10.26 3.32
N ALA A 108 3.27 10.90 3.74
CA ALA A 108 2.09 10.23 4.25
C ALA A 108 1.43 9.31 3.21
N LEU A 109 1.23 9.83 1.99
CA LEU A 109 0.72 9.04 0.87
C LEU A 109 1.62 7.84 0.58
N MET A 110 2.93 8.07 0.42
CA MET A 110 3.87 6.99 0.15
C MET A 110 3.90 5.96 1.28
N PHE A 111 3.83 6.38 2.54
CA PHE A 111 3.84 5.48 3.70
C PHE A 111 2.53 4.68 3.83
N HIS A 112 1.40 5.26 3.41
CA HIS A 112 0.12 4.56 3.30
C HIS A 112 0.20 3.46 2.22
N GLU A 113 0.62 3.81 1.00
CA GLU A 113 0.74 2.83 -0.09
C GLU A 113 1.82 1.75 0.17
N LEU A 114 2.93 2.11 0.82
CA LEU A 114 3.94 1.16 1.28
C LEU A 114 3.41 0.32 2.48
N GLY A 115 2.48 0.84 3.28
CA GLY A 115 1.75 0.08 4.30
C GLY A 115 0.93 -1.05 3.69
N HIS A 116 0.21 -0.77 2.59
CA HIS A 116 -0.43 -1.81 1.79
C HIS A 116 0.61 -2.75 1.17
N CYS A 117 1.50 -2.25 0.30
CA CYS A 117 2.34 -3.05 -0.59
C CYS A 117 3.55 -3.74 0.08
N ILE A 118 4.11 -3.18 1.16
CA ILE A 118 5.31 -3.72 1.84
C ILE A 118 4.94 -4.45 3.12
N LEU A 119 4.08 -3.85 3.96
CA LEU A 119 3.70 -4.43 5.26
C LEU A 119 2.51 -5.40 5.17
N GLY A 120 1.85 -5.50 4.01
CA GLY A 120 0.69 -6.36 3.82
C GLY A 120 -0.53 -5.92 4.62
N ARG A 121 -0.66 -4.62 4.97
CA ARG A 121 -1.86 -4.07 5.61
C ARG A 121 -2.96 -3.92 4.56
N LEU A 122 -3.56 -5.05 4.15
CA LEU A 122 -4.50 -5.09 3.02
C LEU A 122 -5.77 -4.25 3.25
N GLU A 123 -6.28 -4.26 4.47
CA GLU A 123 -7.49 -3.53 4.86
C GLU A 123 -7.17 -2.16 5.45
N HIS A 124 -8.06 -1.21 5.19
CA HIS A 124 -8.03 0.09 5.85
C HIS A 124 -8.53 -0.01 7.31
N LYS A 125 -7.96 0.80 8.21
CA LYS A 125 -8.34 0.91 9.62
C LYS A 125 -8.97 2.28 9.90
N ASN A 126 -10.29 2.29 10.03
CA ASN A 126 -11.11 3.50 10.22
C ASN A 126 -11.46 3.80 11.68
N ASP A 127 -10.89 3.05 12.63
CA ASP A 127 -11.04 3.33 14.07
C ASP A 127 -10.55 4.76 14.39
N THR A 128 -11.17 5.39 15.39
CA THR A 128 -10.77 6.70 15.90
C THR A 128 -10.22 6.62 17.33
N LEU A 129 -9.35 7.58 17.64
CA LEU A 129 -8.89 7.88 18.99
C LEU A 129 -9.98 8.63 19.78
N PRO A 130 -9.89 8.73 21.12
CA PRO A 130 -10.93 9.38 21.94
C PRO A 130 -11.21 10.85 21.57
N ASN A 131 -10.21 11.58 21.05
CA ASN A 131 -10.36 12.95 20.54
C ASN A 131 -11.01 13.05 19.15
N GLY A 132 -11.28 11.93 18.48
CA GLY A 132 -11.87 11.86 17.14
C GLY A 132 -10.88 11.82 15.97
N ASP A 133 -9.56 11.94 16.20
CA ASP A 133 -8.55 11.69 15.18
C ASP A 133 -8.59 10.21 14.75
N PHE A 134 -8.17 9.87 13.53
CA PHE A 134 -8.01 8.47 13.14
C PHE A 134 -6.96 7.77 14.02
N ALA A 135 -7.13 6.47 14.26
CA ALA A 135 -6.15 5.68 14.98
C ALA A 135 -4.95 5.30 14.11
N SER A 136 -5.05 5.42 12.78
CA SER A 136 -4.04 4.94 11.82
C SER A 136 -3.92 5.83 10.58
N ILE A 137 -2.70 5.87 10.03
CA ILE A 137 -2.44 6.39 8.68
C ILE A 137 -3.13 5.56 7.58
N MET A 138 -3.45 4.29 7.87
CA MET A 138 -4.09 3.34 6.95
C MET A 138 -5.63 3.46 6.91
N ASN A 139 -6.21 4.63 7.15
CA ASN A 139 -7.68 4.80 7.09
C ASN A 139 -8.15 4.99 5.64
N SER A 140 -9.40 4.65 5.34
CA SER A 140 -10.00 4.73 4.00
C SER A 140 -10.66 6.07 3.71
N SER A 141 -10.40 7.10 4.52
CA SER A 141 -10.94 8.43 4.19
C SER A 141 -10.31 8.90 2.91
N ASP A 142 -11.11 9.58 2.08
CA ASP A 142 -10.65 10.24 0.87
C ASP A 142 -9.29 10.91 1.13
N LEU A 143 -8.28 10.56 0.34
CA LEU A 143 -6.92 11.08 0.50
C LEU A 143 -6.91 12.62 0.36
N TYR A 144 -7.92 13.23 -0.26
CA TYR A 144 -8.14 14.68 -0.21
C TYR A 144 -8.42 15.21 1.22
N LEU A 145 -9.15 14.46 2.04
CA LEU A 145 -9.40 14.75 3.46
C LEU A 145 -8.26 14.24 4.35
N PHE A 146 -7.65 13.10 4.04
CA PHE A 146 -6.61 12.51 4.89
C PHE A 146 -5.19 13.00 4.60
N ILE A 147 -4.90 13.57 3.43
CA ILE A 147 -3.63 14.28 3.18
C ILE A 147 -3.73 15.73 3.63
N LYS A 148 -4.96 16.27 3.71
CA LYS A 148 -5.24 17.31 4.70
C LYS A 148 -4.98 16.82 6.12
N SER A 149 -5.18 15.54 6.48
CA SER A 149 -4.93 14.93 7.80
C SER A 149 -3.54 14.29 8.05
N VAL A 150 -2.53 14.49 7.17
CA VAL A 150 -1.10 14.43 7.55
C VAL A 150 -0.32 15.73 7.25
N CYS A 151 -1.06 16.82 7.09
CA CYS A 151 -1.05 17.88 8.09
C CYS A 151 -2.04 17.47 9.22
N TYR A 152 -2.10 17.97 10.46
CA TYR A 152 -3.33 17.69 11.27
C TYR A 152 -4.14 18.96 11.57
N PRO A 153 -4.75 19.56 10.54
CA PRO A 153 -5.75 20.57 10.70
C PRO A 153 -7.09 19.87 10.94
N ILE A 154 -7.59 19.98 12.16
CA ILE A 154 -9.03 19.95 12.36
C ILE A 154 -9.60 21.12 11.56
N ASN A 155 -10.43 20.82 10.55
CA ASN A 155 -10.99 21.70 9.51
C ASN A 155 -10.07 22.04 8.31
N ASN A 156 -10.66 22.54 7.22
CA ASN A 156 -10.08 22.69 5.87
C ASN A 156 -8.88 23.67 5.73
N ASP A 157 -8.24 24.05 6.83
CA ASP A 157 -7.17 25.04 6.91
C ASP A 157 -5.76 24.40 6.88
N LEU A 158 -5.18 24.31 5.67
CA LEU A 158 -3.83 23.81 5.43
C LEU A 158 -2.71 24.65 6.07
N THR A 159 -2.98 25.72 6.82
CA THR A 159 -1.92 26.47 7.52
C THR A 159 -1.48 25.82 8.83
N LYS A 160 -2.29 24.93 9.42
CA LYS A 160 -2.05 24.33 10.75
C LYS A 160 -1.22 23.03 10.74
N CYS A 161 -0.81 22.56 9.56
CA CYS A 161 0.05 21.39 9.36
C CYS A 161 1.21 21.26 10.34
N LYS A 162 1.83 22.41 10.64
CA LYS A 162 3.06 22.52 11.40
C LYS A 162 2.89 22.21 12.88
N ASP A 163 1.72 22.52 13.44
CA ASP A 163 1.50 22.48 14.89
C ASP A 163 1.35 21.03 15.38
N ASP A 164 0.85 20.13 14.52
CA ASP A 164 0.58 18.74 14.86
C ASP A 164 1.63 17.73 14.36
N LEU A 165 2.80 18.21 13.91
CA LEU A 165 3.94 17.35 13.57
C LEU A 165 4.39 16.44 14.74
N TYR A 166 4.09 16.80 16.00
CA TYR A 166 4.38 15.97 17.17
C TYR A 166 3.67 14.61 17.14
N LYS A 167 2.50 14.54 16.48
CA LYS A 167 1.71 13.32 16.36
C LYS A 167 2.32 12.31 15.38
N ARG A 168 3.21 12.73 14.46
CA ARG A 168 3.83 11.86 13.41
C ARG A 168 4.35 10.54 13.98
N ASN A 169 5.08 10.59 15.10
CA ASN A 169 5.69 9.39 15.67
C ASN A 169 4.64 8.34 16.05
N TYR A 170 3.49 8.75 16.61
CA TYR A 170 2.40 7.82 16.93
C TYR A 170 1.86 7.08 15.70
N TYR A 171 1.60 7.78 14.58
CA TYR A 171 1.13 7.10 13.36
C TYR A 171 2.17 6.18 12.75
N LEU A 172 3.47 6.47 12.89
CA LEU A 172 4.51 5.54 12.45
C LEU A 172 4.64 4.35 13.40
N ASP A 173 4.52 4.56 14.71
CA ASP A 173 4.48 3.49 15.69
C ASP A 173 3.28 2.56 15.42
N GLU A 174 2.10 3.11 15.11
CA GLU A 174 0.93 2.33 14.68
C GLU A 174 1.12 1.66 13.33
N LEU A 175 1.75 2.33 12.35
CA LEU A 175 1.98 1.82 11.00
C LEU A 175 2.72 0.48 11.05
N PHE A 176 3.82 0.44 11.81
CA PHE A 176 4.67 -0.75 11.98
C PHE A 176 4.25 -1.66 13.15
N ASN A 177 3.38 -1.22 14.05
CA ASN A 177 2.79 -2.02 15.13
C ASN A 177 1.33 -1.62 15.39
N VAL A 178 0.39 -2.40 14.83
CA VAL A 178 -1.06 -2.18 14.94
C VAL A 178 -1.63 -2.18 16.36
N ASN A 179 -0.86 -2.66 17.35
CA ASN A 179 -1.21 -2.68 18.77
C ASN A 179 -0.71 -1.44 19.54
N THR A 180 -0.18 -0.42 18.85
CA THR A 180 0.25 0.83 19.49
C THR A 180 -0.91 1.48 20.25
N PRO A 181 -0.75 1.78 21.55
CA PRO A 181 -1.85 2.30 22.37
C PRO A 181 -2.16 3.75 22.03
N ALA A 182 -3.40 4.17 22.31
CA ALA A 182 -3.82 5.56 22.16
C ALA A 182 -2.91 6.51 22.98
N PRO A 183 -2.36 7.57 22.38
CA PRO A 183 -1.38 8.45 23.01
C PRO A 183 -2.05 9.45 23.97
N ASP A 184 -1.27 10.04 24.89
CA ASP A 184 -1.80 10.96 25.91
C ASP A 184 -2.47 12.22 25.32
N TRP A 185 -2.03 12.68 24.14
CA TRP A 185 -2.60 13.85 23.47
C TRP A 185 -3.97 13.59 22.83
N SER A 186 -4.40 12.33 22.72
CA SER A 186 -5.68 11.97 22.09
C SER A 186 -6.79 11.69 23.10
N LYS A 187 -6.62 12.13 24.36
CA LYS A 187 -7.54 11.90 25.49
C LYS A 187 -8.44 13.10 25.76
#